data_AF-A0A8H3HDB1-F1
#
_entry.id   AF-A0A8H3HDB1-F1
#
_cell.length_a   1.000
_cell.length_b   1.000
_cell.length_c   1.000
_cell.angle_alpha   90.00
_cell.angle_beta   90.00
_cell.angle_gamma   90.00
#
_symmetry.space_group_name_H-M   'P 1'
#
loop_
_entity.id
_entity.type
_entity.pdbx_description
1 polymer ?
#
loop_
_entity_poly.entity_id
_entity_poly.type
_entity_poly.pdbx_seq_one_letter_code
_entity_poly.pdbx_strand_id
1 'polypeptide(L)'
;MRDMVLNPEAIKHDLRGLNHWITQLAPNTKPSFELYCDRKKYRPADETRIRTVMQTPRKLPTFIYLAGHTETDISVTGPSNGQLVYAPDDCLGASDSDQLKLIAYETMRQWLLNSSHSESLLFLTEVCYCENFLQLPYVLELNGDDAQWTKTSYYGSFNGNSSDIVHFAATSPGEQAMSFGTIGSVFTKAFCHVDPKEVRPLKAIAQQLQKNVNEILSNSSRQKSQNVKIYSSRMIDDPHFFATLGFFLSSSGVENDYDSSG
;
A
#
# COMPACT_ATOMS: atom_id res chain seq x y z
N MET A 1 -17.52 -8.92 16.69
CA MET A 1 -16.40 -8.64 17.63
C MET A 1 -15.21 -9.58 17.43
N ARG A 2 -15.40 -10.92 17.40
CA ARG A 2 -14.33 -11.88 17.02
C ARG A 2 -13.88 -11.77 15.55
N ASP A 3 -14.71 -11.20 14.69
CA ASP A 3 -14.45 -11.10 13.24
C ASP A 3 -13.54 -9.92 12.83
N MET A 4 -13.16 -9.05 13.78
CA MET A 4 -12.23 -7.93 13.56
C MET A 4 -10.78 -8.25 13.96
N VAL A 5 -10.52 -9.45 14.45
CA VAL A 5 -9.16 -9.87 14.83
C VAL A 5 -8.52 -10.58 13.64
N LEU A 6 -7.51 -9.95 13.06
CA LEU A 6 -6.68 -10.57 12.04
C LEU A 6 -6.01 -11.84 12.56
N ASN A 7 -5.95 -12.88 11.72
CA ASN A 7 -5.32 -14.14 12.08
C ASN A 7 -3.80 -13.93 12.35
N PRO A 8 -3.28 -14.20 13.56
CA PRO A 8 -1.88 -13.94 13.89
C PRO A 8 -0.85 -14.71 13.05
N GLU A 9 -1.21 -15.90 12.56
CA GLU A 9 -0.34 -16.67 11.67
C GLU A 9 -0.34 -16.07 10.26
N ALA A 10 -1.47 -15.57 9.76
CA ALA A 10 -1.52 -14.86 8.49
C ALA A 10 -0.59 -13.63 8.51
N ILE A 11 -0.69 -12.80 9.56
CA ILE A 11 0.19 -11.64 9.76
C ILE A 11 1.67 -12.06 9.77
N LYS A 12 2.01 -13.18 10.41
CA LYS A 12 3.39 -13.69 10.45
C LYS A 12 3.91 -14.07 9.06
N HIS A 13 3.07 -14.65 8.21
CA HIS A 13 3.42 -14.98 6.83
C HIS A 13 3.66 -13.71 6.00
N ASP A 14 2.77 -12.72 6.12
CA ASP A 14 2.88 -11.43 5.44
C ASP A 14 4.18 -10.72 5.82
N LEU A 15 4.45 -10.60 7.12
CA LEU A 15 5.69 -9.98 7.61
C LEU A 15 6.95 -10.68 7.13
N ARG A 16 6.95 -12.02 7.00
CA ARG A 16 8.10 -12.75 6.47
C ARG A 16 8.34 -12.42 5.00
N GLY A 17 7.28 -12.43 4.19
CA GLY A 17 7.34 -12.10 2.77
C GLY A 17 7.82 -10.67 2.55
N LEU A 18 7.19 -9.72 3.24
CA LEU A 18 7.52 -8.29 3.13
C LEU A 18 8.95 -8.01 3.59
N ASN A 19 9.39 -8.54 4.73
CA ASN A 19 10.77 -8.34 5.18
C ASN A 19 11.77 -8.86 4.16
N HIS A 20 11.53 -10.05 3.59
CA HIS A 20 12.39 -10.57 2.53
C HIS A 20 12.38 -9.67 1.30
N TRP A 21 11.20 -9.24 0.84
CA TRP A 21 11.05 -8.36 -0.31
C TRP A 21 11.75 -7.00 -0.11
N ILE A 22 11.56 -6.36 1.05
CA ILE A 22 12.19 -5.08 1.40
C ILE A 22 13.73 -5.21 1.41
N THR A 23 14.30 -6.33 1.87
CA THR A 23 15.77 -6.52 1.84
C THR A 23 16.35 -6.62 0.42
N GLN A 24 15.50 -6.80 -0.60
CA GLN A 24 15.91 -6.77 -2.00
C GLN A 24 15.92 -5.35 -2.57
N LEU A 25 15.22 -4.40 -1.93
CA LEU A 25 15.32 -2.98 -2.24
C LEU A 25 16.65 -2.45 -1.68
N ALA A 26 17.42 -1.75 -2.52
CA ALA A 26 18.70 -1.16 -2.18
C ALA A 26 19.60 -2.04 -1.27
N PRO A 27 20.15 -3.15 -1.78
CA PRO A 27 20.92 -4.13 -0.97
C PRO A 27 22.14 -3.54 -0.24
N ASN A 28 22.58 -2.35 -0.65
CA ASN A 28 23.73 -1.64 -0.10
C ASN A 28 23.36 -0.54 0.92
N THR A 29 22.08 -0.28 1.15
CA THR A 29 21.62 0.65 2.18
C THR A 29 20.73 -0.07 3.18
N LYS A 30 20.91 0.20 4.47
CA LYS A 30 20.01 -0.32 5.49
C LYS A 30 18.77 0.59 5.52
N PRO A 31 17.59 0.15 5.06
CA PRO A 31 16.41 1.00 5.09
C PRO A 31 16.06 1.34 6.54
N SER A 32 15.59 2.56 6.77
CA SER A 32 14.87 2.86 8.01
C SER A 32 13.57 2.06 7.98
N PHE A 33 13.33 1.26 9.01
CA PHE A 33 12.20 0.34 9.06
C PHE A 33 11.43 0.52 10.36
N GLU A 34 10.16 0.87 10.24
CA GLU A 34 9.22 0.90 11.36
C GLU A 34 8.11 -0.12 11.14
N LEU A 35 7.77 -0.87 12.19
CA LEU A 35 6.74 -1.90 12.16
C LEU A 35 5.82 -1.74 13.37
N TYR A 36 4.54 -1.55 13.07
CA TYR A 36 3.43 -1.58 14.02
C TYR A 36 2.51 -2.75 13.64
N CYS A 37 2.19 -3.60 14.60
CA CYS A 37 1.50 -4.86 14.39
C CYS A 37 0.90 -5.37 15.70
N ASP A 38 -0.30 -5.91 15.62
CA ASP A 38 -1.11 -6.27 16.81
C ASP A 38 -0.71 -7.63 17.41
N ARG A 39 0.36 -8.25 16.88
CA ARG A 39 0.95 -9.43 17.51
C ARG A 39 1.72 -8.99 18.76
N LYS A 40 1.49 -9.69 19.88
CA LYS A 40 2.06 -9.45 21.24
C LYS A 40 3.53 -9.01 21.37
N LYS A 41 4.39 -9.31 20.39
CA LYS A 41 5.83 -8.96 20.41
C LYS A 41 6.15 -7.63 19.73
N TYR A 42 5.18 -6.97 19.11
CA TYR A 42 5.33 -5.71 18.40
C TYR A 42 4.54 -4.60 19.10
N ARG A 43 4.81 -3.35 18.72
CA ARG A 43 3.99 -2.21 19.10
C ARG A 43 2.70 -2.26 18.27
N PRO A 44 1.51 -2.13 18.87
CA PRO A 44 0.24 -2.23 18.14
C PRO A 44 0.07 -1.11 17.10
N ALA A 45 -0.74 -1.35 16.06
CA ALA A 45 -1.11 -0.36 15.06
C ALA A 45 -2.32 0.47 15.53
N ASP A 46 -2.15 1.21 16.63
CA ASP A 46 -3.17 2.16 17.11
C ASP A 46 -3.26 3.42 16.24
N GLU A 47 -4.33 4.21 16.41
CA GLU A 47 -4.52 5.45 15.65
C GLU A 47 -3.31 6.39 15.75
N THR A 48 -2.71 6.53 16.94
CA THR A 48 -1.61 7.48 17.15
C THR A 48 -0.39 7.12 16.31
N ARG A 49 -0.06 5.82 16.23
CA ARG A 49 1.05 5.29 15.45
C ARG A 49 0.77 5.34 13.96
N ILE A 50 -0.45 5.00 13.54
CA ILE A 50 -0.89 5.14 12.15
C ILE A 50 -0.76 6.60 11.71
N ARG A 51 -1.29 7.54 12.50
CA ARG A 51 -1.17 8.98 12.24
C ARG A 51 0.28 9.42 12.13
N THR A 52 1.13 8.95 13.05
CA THR A 52 2.58 9.28 13.05
C THR A 52 3.23 8.84 11.73
N VAL A 53 3.00 7.60 11.29
CA VAL A 53 3.55 7.08 10.03
C VAL A 53 3.06 7.91 8.84
N MET A 54 1.76 8.19 8.77
CA MET A 54 1.16 8.94 7.65
C MET A 54 1.69 10.38 7.57
N GLN A 55 1.88 11.05 8.71
CA GLN A 55 2.30 12.45 8.75
C GLN A 55 3.82 12.65 8.69
N THR A 56 4.63 11.59 8.85
CA THR A 56 6.09 11.71 8.90
C THR A 56 6.63 12.28 7.59
N PRO A 57 7.39 13.39 7.62
CA PRO A 57 8.03 13.95 6.43
C PRO A 57 8.93 12.92 5.74
N ARG A 58 8.85 12.88 4.40
CA ARG A 58 9.57 11.90 3.58
C ARG A 58 10.74 12.61 2.90
N LYS A 59 11.96 12.19 3.24
CA LYS A 59 13.23 12.69 2.66
C LYS A 59 13.91 11.69 1.74
N LEU A 60 13.40 10.46 1.68
CA LEU A 60 13.82 9.40 0.77
C LEU A 60 12.58 8.70 0.19
N PRO A 61 12.71 7.98 -0.94
CA PRO A 61 11.66 7.10 -1.44
C PRO A 61 11.11 6.22 -0.32
N THR A 62 9.80 6.25 -0.13
CA THR A 62 9.14 5.64 1.03
C THR A 62 8.19 4.54 0.58
N PHE A 63 8.31 3.38 1.21
CA PHE A 63 7.37 2.28 1.09
C PHE A 63 6.48 2.22 2.34
N ILE A 64 5.17 2.27 2.17
CA ILE A 64 4.20 2.11 3.26
C ILE A 64 3.29 0.93 2.91
N TYR A 65 3.17 -0.02 3.83
CA TYR A 65 2.24 -1.14 3.75
C TYR A 65 1.22 -1.03 4.88
N LEU A 66 -0.06 -1.03 4.51
CA LEU A 66 -1.18 -0.98 5.45
C LEU A 66 -2.07 -2.21 5.23
N ALA A 67 -2.24 -3.02 6.26
CA ALA A 67 -3.20 -4.13 6.28
C ALA A 67 -4.14 -3.99 7.48
N GLY A 68 -5.37 -4.47 7.36
CA GLY A 68 -6.36 -4.27 8.41
C GLY A 68 -7.79 -4.53 8.00
N HIS A 69 -8.69 -4.27 8.94
CA HIS A 69 -10.12 -4.30 8.71
C HIS A 69 -10.63 -2.92 8.33
N THR A 70 -11.68 -2.93 7.53
CA THR A 70 -12.38 -1.74 7.07
C THR A 70 -13.86 -1.95 7.26
N GLU A 71 -14.54 -0.86 7.59
CA GLU A 71 -15.98 -0.83 7.70
C GLU A 71 -16.54 0.30 6.85
N THR A 72 -17.84 0.25 6.62
CA THR A 72 -18.58 1.40 6.09
C THR A 72 -19.24 2.08 7.29
N ASP A 73 -18.86 3.31 7.58
CA ASP A 73 -19.49 4.09 8.65
C ASP A 73 -20.90 4.52 8.22
N ILE A 74 -21.89 3.77 8.69
CA ILE A 74 -23.32 4.00 8.43
C ILE A 74 -23.92 5.14 9.29
N SER A 75 -23.15 5.71 10.23
CA SER A 75 -23.63 6.80 11.09
C SER A 75 -23.58 8.17 10.41
N VAL A 76 -22.83 8.29 9.31
CA VAL A 76 -22.76 9.50 8.48
C VAL A 76 -24.01 9.59 7.59
N THR A 77 -24.99 10.39 8.00
CA THR A 77 -26.18 10.72 7.19
C THR A 77 -25.89 11.93 6.30
N GLY A 78 -25.70 11.69 5.01
CA GLY A 78 -25.40 12.71 3.99
C GLY A 78 -25.49 12.13 2.57
N PRO A 79 -25.35 12.95 1.51
CA PRO A 79 -25.56 12.51 0.12
C PRO A 79 -24.56 11.42 -0.35
N SER A 80 -23.48 11.21 0.40
CA SER A 80 -22.59 10.06 0.30
C SER A 80 -22.98 9.03 1.35
N ASN A 81 -23.78 8.03 0.96
CA ASN A 81 -24.08 6.85 1.79
C ASN A 81 -22.79 6.21 2.30
N GLY A 82 -22.43 6.45 3.56
CA GLY A 82 -21.34 5.81 4.30
C GLY A 82 -19.93 6.11 3.78
N GLN A 83 -19.03 6.45 4.70
CA GLN A 83 -17.60 6.60 4.39
C GLN A 83 -16.86 5.31 4.73
N LEU A 84 -15.90 4.91 3.88
CA LEU A 84 -14.99 3.81 4.23
C LEU A 84 -14.03 4.28 5.33
N VAL A 85 -13.96 3.46 6.37
CA VAL A 85 -13.15 3.71 7.56
C VAL A 85 -12.27 2.51 7.86
N TYR A 86 -11.07 2.78 8.38
CA TYR A 86 -10.11 1.80 8.84
C TYR A 86 -10.25 1.58 10.35
N ALA A 87 -10.18 0.33 10.78
CA ALA A 87 -10.22 -0.04 12.19
C ALA A 87 -8.78 -0.24 12.74
N PRO A 88 -8.25 0.69 13.56
CA PRO A 88 -6.97 0.52 14.24
C PRO A 88 -7.06 -0.52 15.38
N ASP A 89 -5.93 -0.93 15.94
CA ASP A 89 -5.89 -1.87 17.08
C ASP A 89 -6.73 -1.39 18.28
N ASP A 90 -6.73 -0.08 18.53
CA ASP A 90 -7.46 0.56 19.61
C ASP A 90 -8.91 0.93 19.23
N CYS A 91 -9.45 0.34 18.15
CA CYS A 91 -10.83 0.58 17.70
C CYS A 91 -11.89 0.23 18.76
N LEU A 92 -11.58 -0.69 19.67
CA LEU A 92 -12.42 -1.13 20.78
C LEU A 92 -12.01 -0.50 22.14
N GLY A 93 -11.24 0.58 22.13
CA GLY A 93 -10.75 1.24 23.35
C GLY A 93 -11.86 1.55 24.35
N ALA A 94 -11.52 1.58 25.63
CA ALA A 94 -12.43 1.66 26.79
C ALA A 94 -13.16 3.02 26.95
N SER A 95 -13.77 3.56 25.90
CA SER A 95 -14.70 4.67 26.02
C SER A 95 -16.05 4.18 26.51
N ASP A 96 -16.67 4.92 27.43
CA ASP A 96 -18.05 4.69 27.91
C ASP A 96 -19.12 4.85 26.81
N SER A 97 -18.72 5.21 25.59
CA SER A 97 -19.56 5.22 24.40
C SER A 97 -19.38 3.92 23.61
N ASP A 98 -20.48 3.27 23.20
CA ASP A 98 -20.52 2.16 22.24
C ASP A 98 -19.99 2.51 20.82
N GLN A 99 -19.28 3.63 20.67
CA GLN A 99 -18.74 4.10 19.41
C GLN A 99 -17.35 3.51 19.17
N LEU A 100 -17.21 2.81 18.05
CA LEU A 100 -15.92 2.32 17.57
C LEU A 100 -15.02 3.50 17.21
N LYS A 101 -13.75 3.41 17.60
CA LYS A 101 -12.72 4.36 17.18
C LYS A 101 -12.23 3.98 15.79
N LEU A 102 -12.80 4.60 14.77
CA LEU A 102 -12.51 4.34 13.36
C LEU A 102 -11.87 5.56 12.69
N ILE A 103 -11.03 5.33 11.70
CA ILE A 103 -10.32 6.40 10.98
C ILE A 103 -10.81 6.44 9.54
N ALA A 104 -11.44 7.53 9.13
CA ALA A 104 -11.87 7.70 7.75
C ALA A 104 -10.70 7.66 6.76
N TYR A 105 -10.91 7.03 5.60
CA TYR A 105 -9.92 7.01 4.51
C TYR A 105 -9.52 8.42 4.08
N GLU A 106 -10.46 9.36 4.09
CA GLU A 106 -10.17 10.77 3.81
C GLU A 106 -9.20 11.37 4.82
N THR A 107 -9.42 11.11 6.11
CA THR A 107 -8.53 11.57 7.18
C THR A 107 -7.12 11.00 7.00
N MET A 108 -7.00 9.70 6.71
CA MET A 108 -5.70 9.06 6.46
C MET A 108 -5.03 9.62 5.20
N ARG A 109 -5.78 9.85 4.12
CA ARG A 109 -5.29 10.49 2.89
C ARG A 109 -4.79 11.90 3.18
N GLN A 110 -5.52 12.70 3.93
CA GLN A 110 -5.12 14.05 4.33
C GLN A 110 -3.83 14.02 5.16
N TRP A 111 -3.70 13.10 6.10
CA TRP A 111 -2.45 12.93 6.85
C TRP A 111 -1.26 12.62 5.95
N LEU A 112 -1.47 11.78 4.92
CA LEU A 112 -0.40 11.30 4.03
C LEU A 112 -0.01 12.29 2.92
N LEU A 113 -0.95 13.14 2.47
CA LEU A 113 -0.79 13.99 1.29
C LEU A 113 -0.73 15.49 1.58
N ASN A 114 -1.23 15.97 2.72
CA ASN A 114 -1.29 17.43 3.00
C ASN A 114 0.11 18.04 3.27
N SER A 115 1.09 17.23 3.65
CA SER A 115 2.47 17.68 3.82
C SER A 115 3.17 17.73 2.47
N SER A 116 4.07 18.70 2.26
CA SER A 116 4.94 18.70 1.08
C SER A 116 6.00 17.60 1.22
N HIS A 117 5.97 16.64 0.29
CA HIS A 117 6.97 15.58 0.17
C HIS A 117 7.67 15.72 -1.19
N SER A 118 9.01 15.65 -1.21
CA SER A 118 9.80 15.71 -2.45
C SER A 118 10.02 14.35 -3.07
N GLU A 119 9.90 13.28 -2.28
CA GLU A 119 10.28 11.93 -2.67
C GLU A 119 9.10 11.01 -2.94
N SER A 120 9.36 10.01 -3.79
CA SER A 120 8.38 9.02 -4.23
C SER A 120 7.75 8.25 -3.07
N LEU A 121 6.47 7.92 -3.23
CA LEU A 121 5.71 7.08 -2.31
C LEU A 121 5.17 5.85 -3.04
N LEU A 122 5.55 4.67 -2.55
CA LEU A 122 4.92 3.41 -2.88
C LEU A 122 4.01 2.99 -1.72
N PHE A 123 2.70 3.09 -1.92
CA PHE A 123 1.68 2.76 -0.92
C PHE A 123 1.00 1.44 -1.28
N LEU A 124 1.02 0.47 -0.38
CA LEU A 124 0.33 -0.80 -0.54
C LEU A 124 -0.78 -0.90 0.50
N THR A 125 -1.99 -1.25 0.06
CA THR A 125 -3.10 -1.52 0.96
C THR A 125 -3.60 -2.95 0.77
N GLU A 126 -3.59 -3.72 1.86
CA GLU A 126 -4.19 -5.05 2.00
C GLU A 126 -5.36 -4.93 2.98
N VAL A 127 -6.42 -4.30 2.52
CA VAL A 127 -7.66 -4.09 3.27
C VAL A 127 -8.85 -4.45 2.39
N CYS A 128 -9.99 -4.80 2.98
CA CYS A 128 -11.22 -4.89 2.19
C CYS A 128 -11.56 -3.49 1.64
N TYR A 129 -12.17 -3.42 0.46
CA TYR A 129 -12.59 -2.15 -0.13
C TYR A 129 -11.44 -1.13 -0.19
N CYS A 130 -10.34 -1.51 -0.84
CA CYS A 130 -9.16 -0.63 -0.95
C CYS A 130 -9.50 0.71 -1.63
N GLU A 131 -10.36 0.67 -2.65
CA GLU A 131 -10.73 1.81 -3.50
C GLU A 131 -9.50 2.54 -4.09
N ASN A 132 -9.72 3.66 -4.77
CA ASN A 132 -8.67 4.64 -5.01
C ASN A 132 -8.43 5.48 -3.74
N PHE A 133 -7.83 4.85 -2.72
CA PHE A 133 -7.64 5.40 -1.37
C PHE A 133 -7.08 6.84 -1.39
N LEU A 134 -6.08 7.07 -2.24
CA LEU A 134 -5.35 8.33 -2.38
C LEU A 134 -5.96 9.28 -3.42
N GLN A 135 -7.08 8.91 -4.06
CA GLN A 135 -7.74 9.71 -5.10
C GLN A 135 -6.79 10.11 -6.24
N LEU A 136 -5.93 9.16 -6.63
CA LEU A 136 -4.93 9.39 -7.65
C LEU A 136 -5.57 9.54 -9.05
N PRO A 137 -4.99 10.37 -9.92
CA PRO A 137 -5.58 10.78 -11.20
C PRO A 137 -5.55 9.71 -12.29
N TYR A 138 -4.72 8.66 -12.14
CA TYR A 138 -4.61 7.57 -13.11
C TYR A 138 -4.78 6.21 -12.43
N VAL A 139 -5.33 5.26 -13.18
CA VAL A 139 -5.43 3.84 -12.83
C VAL A 139 -4.90 3.00 -14.00
N LEU A 140 -4.18 1.94 -13.69
CA LEU A 140 -3.77 0.96 -14.67
C LEU A 140 -4.83 -0.15 -14.76
N GLU A 141 -5.54 -0.17 -15.88
CA GLU A 141 -6.58 -1.16 -16.16
C GLU A 141 -5.96 -2.38 -16.86
N LEU A 142 -6.31 -3.57 -16.37
CA LEU A 142 -5.91 -4.85 -16.94
C LEU A 142 -7.08 -5.44 -17.73
N ASN A 143 -6.89 -5.62 -19.03
CA ASN A 143 -7.86 -6.21 -19.94
C ASN A 143 -7.25 -7.47 -20.56
N GLY A 144 -7.41 -8.61 -19.88
CA GLY A 144 -6.72 -9.84 -20.26
C GLY A 144 -5.20 -9.66 -20.13
N ASP A 145 -4.49 -9.84 -21.24
CA ASP A 145 -3.03 -9.69 -21.30
C ASP A 145 -2.59 -8.25 -21.57
N ASP A 146 -3.50 -7.29 -21.73
CA ASP A 146 -3.16 -5.88 -21.99
C ASP A 146 -3.30 -5.01 -20.72
N ALA A 147 -2.37 -4.07 -20.53
CA ALA A 147 -2.37 -3.13 -19.42
C ALA A 147 -2.33 -1.68 -19.94
N GLN A 148 -3.32 -0.87 -19.60
CA GLN A 148 -3.46 0.50 -20.11
C GLN A 148 -3.77 1.52 -19.03
N TRP A 149 -3.18 2.71 -19.14
CA TRP A 149 -3.47 3.83 -18.25
C TRP A 149 -4.80 4.47 -18.62
N THR A 150 -5.65 4.64 -17.63
CA THR A 150 -6.94 5.34 -17.75
C THR A 150 -7.01 6.46 -16.72
N LYS A 151 -7.67 7.57 -17.08
CA LYS A 151 -7.92 8.67 -16.15
C LYS A 151 -9.01 8.27 -15.16
N THR A 152 -8.80 8.57 -13.88
CA THR A 152 -9.84 8.42 -12.85
C THR A 152 -10.73 9.66 -12.83
N SER A 153 -11.81 9.61 -12.02
CA SER A 153 -12.65 10.78 -11.73
C SER A 153 -11.89 11.94 -11.07
N TYR A 154 -10.67 11.70 -10.57
CA TYR A 154 -9.85 12.68 -9.86
C TYR A 154 -8.80 13.36 -10.74
N TYR A 155 -8.71 13.03 -12.03
CA TYR A 155 -7.69 13.56 -12.95
C TYR A 155 -7.59 15.10 -12.94
N GLY A 156 -8.71 15.81 -12.87
CA GLY A 156 -8.75 17.27 -12.90
C GLY A 156 -8.69 17.95 -11.53
N SER A 157 -8.81 17.20 -10.44
CA SER A 157 -8.89 17.73 -9.07
C SER A 157 -7.74 17.28 -8.18
N PHE A 158 -6.92 16.34 -8.63
CA PHE A 158 -5.76 15.87 -7.88
C PHE A 158 -4.71 16.96 -7.77
N ASN A 159 -4.51 17.46 -6.55
CA ASN A 159 -3.44 18.38 -6.21
C ASN A 159 -2.30 17.61 -5.56
N GLY A 160 -1.47 16.97 -6.40
CA GLY A 160 -0.29 16.25 -5.94
C GLY A 160 0.87 17.20 -5.63
N ASN A 161 1.60 16.93 -4.55
CA ASN A 161 2.98 17.40 -4.44
C ASN A 161 3.82 16.71 -5.53
N SER A 162 4.89 17.34 -6.00
CA SER A 162 5.60 17.03 -7.27
C SER A 162 6.31 15.66 -7.37
N SER A 163 6.02 14.72 -6.46
CA SER A 163 6.63 13.39 -6.38
C SER A 163 5.77 12.28 -6.98
N ASP A 164 6.40 11.20 -7.43
CA ASP A 164 5.68 10.00 -7.90
C ASP A 164 4.99 9.30 -6.74
N ILE A 165 3.66 9.16 -6.80
CA ILE A 165 2.86 8.45 -5.82
C ILE A 165 2.19 7.30 -6.54
N VAL A 166 2.45 6.08 -6.08
CA VAL A 166 1.87 4.86 -6.64
C VAL A 166 1.20 4.08 -5.53
N HIS A 167 -0.07 3.73 -5.74
CA HIS A 167 -0.88 2.97 -4.81
C HIS A 167 -1.23 1.62 -5.42
N PHE A 168 -0.72 0.55 -4.82
CA PHE A 168 -1.16 -0.81 -5.13
C PHE A 168 -2.25 -1.19 -4.14
N ALA A 169 -3.47 -1.31 -4.65
CA ALA A 169 -4.64 -1.76 -3.94
C ALA A 169 -4.80 -3.27 -4.13
N ALA A 170 -4.96 -3.99 -3.02
CA ALA A 170 -5.20 -5.42 -3.04
C ALA A 170 -6.48 -5.81 -3.79
N THR A 171 -7.46 -4.91 -3.86
CA THR A 171 -8.78 -5.20 -4.40
C THR A 171 -9.27 -4.08 -5.32
N SER A 172 -10.21 -4.42 -6.19
CA SER A 172 -10.97 -3.44 -6.95
C SER A 172 -12.01 -2.77 -6.04
N PRO A 173 -12.59 -1.63 -6.47
CA PRO A 173 -13.71 -1.02 -5.79
C PRO A 173 -14.82 -2.03 -5.46
N GLY A 174 -15.33 -1.99 -4.23
CA GLY A 174 -16.39 -2.90 -3.77
C GLY A 174 -15.96 -4.36 -3.48
N GLU A 175 -14.70 -4.74 -3.66
CA GLU A 175 -14.22 -6.11 -3.41
C GLU A 175 -13.60 -6.29 -2.01
N GLN A 176 -13.62 -7.52 -1.50
CA GLN A 176 -13.00 -7.89 -0.23
C GLN A 176 -11.63 -8.53 -0.43
N ALA A 177 -10.67 -8.14 0.40
CA ALA A 177 -9.35 -8.75 0.41
C ALA A 177 -9.43 -10.12 1.09
N MET A 178 -8.67 -11.09 0.57
CA MET A 178 -8.66 -12.45 1.09
C MET A 178 -7.37 -12.76 1.85
N SER A 179 -7.53 -13.45 2.97
CA SER A 179 -6.42 -13.95 3.77
C SER A 179 -6.69 -15.37 4.26
N PHE A 180 -5.63 -16.16 4.36
CA PHE A 180 -5.69 -17.54 4.82
C PHE A 180 -4.58 -17.78 5.83
N GLY A 181 -4.91 -18.43 6.96
CA GLY A 181 -3.96 -18.64 8.06
C GLY A 181 -2.66 -19.37 7.67
N THR A 182 -2.67 -20.16 6.59
CA THR A 182 -1.52 -20.97 6.13
C THR A 182 -0.58 -20.24 5.17
N ILE A 183 -1.03 -19.18 4.50
CA ILE A 183 -0.23 -18.49 3.48
C ILE A 183 -0.12 -16.98 3.69
N GLY A 184 -0.94 -16.39 4.55
CA GLY A 184 -1.07 -14.95 4.70
C GLY A 184 -2.16 -14.36 3.80
N SER A 185 -2.06 -13.07 3.57
CA SER A 185 -2.95 -12.31 2.70
C SER A 185 -2.58 -12.54 1.24
N VAL A 186 -3.59 -12.75 0.39
CA VAL A 186 -3.41 -13.22 -1.00
C VAL A 186 -2.61 -12.22 -1.81
N PHE A 187 -2.97 -10.94 -1.76
CA PHE A 187 -2.27 -9.90 -2.51
C PHE A 187 -0.85 -9.70 -1.99
N THR A 188 -0.65 -9.66 -0.68
CA THR A 188 0.67 -9.50 -0.06
C THR A 188 1.60 -10.63 -0.47
N LYS A 189 1.09 -11.88 -0.43
CA LYS A 189 1.81 -13.05 -0.93
C LYS A 189 2.14 -12.91 -2.41
N ALA A 190 1.18 -12.52 -3.25
CA ALA A 190 1.37 -12.32 -4.69
C ALA A 190 2.40 -11.23 -5.01
N PHE A 191 2.33 -10.09 -4.31
CA PHE A 191 3.25 -8.96 -4.43
C PHE A 191 4.67 -9.34 -4.07
N CYS A 192 4.87 -10.09 -2.99
CA CYS A 192 6.20 -10.54 -2.57
C CYS A 192 6.90 -11.48 -3.57
N HIS A 193 6.19 -12.01 -4.58
CA HIS A 193 6.79 -12.78 -5.69
C HIS A 193 7.19 -11.91 -6.89
N VAL A 194 6.92 -10.61 -6.86
CA VAL A 194 7.48 -9.66 -7.83
C VAL A 194 8.89 -9.30 -7.36
N ASP A 195 9.92 -9.76 -8.08
CA ASP A 195 11.31 -9.39 -7.76
C ASP A 195 11.55 -7.92 -8.11
N PRO A 196 11.84 -7.05 -7.13
CA PRO A 196 12.03 -5.63 -7.42
C PRO A 196 13.31 -5.34 -8.21
N LYS A 197 14.28 -6.26 -8.29
CA LYS A 197 15.53 -6.07 -9.06
C LYS A 197 15.35 -6.29 -10.55
N GLU A 198 14.32 -7.04 -10.95
CA GLU A 198 14.08 -7.29 -12.36
C GLU A 198 13.69 -6.00 -13.09
N VAL A 199 14.34 -5.75 -14.23
CA VAL A 199 14.06 -4.60 -15.10
C VAL A 199 12.68 -4.82 -15.74
N ARG A 200 11.62 -4.37 -15.05
CA ARG A 200 10.25 -4.49 -15.53
C ARG A 200 9.47 -3.18 -15.42
N PRO A 201 8.69 -2.83 -16.45
CA PRO A 201 7.76 -1.71 -16.38
C PRO A 201 6.57 -2.04 -15.47
N LEU A 202 5.93 -1.01 -14.94
CA LEU A 202 4.79 -1.15 -14.03
C LEU A 202 3.64 -1.97 -14.65
N LYS A 203 3.44 -1.84 -15.96
CA LYS A 203 2.46 -2.65 -16.73
C LYS A 203 2.71 -4.16 -16.61
N ALA A 204 3.96 -4.59 -16.79
CA ALA A 204 4.33 -6.00 -16.67
C ALA A 204 4.23 -6.49 -15.22
N ILE A 205 4.57 -5.62 -14.24
CA ILE A 205 4.39 -5.91 -12.82
C ILE A 205 2.91 -6.13 -12.49
N ALA A 206 2.02 -5.29 -13.01
CA ALA A 206 0.58 -5.40 -12.79
C ALA A 206 0.01 -6.73 -13.31
N GLN A 207 0.38 -7.12 -14.53
CA GLN A 207 -0.01 -8.39 -15.14
C GLN A 207 0.51 -9.58 -14.31
N GLN A 208 1.80 -9.56 -13.95
CA GLN A 208 2.39 -10.62 -13.13
C GLN A 208 1.72 -10.71 -11.75
N LEU A 209 1.41 -9.57 -11.14
CA LEU A 209 0.74 -9.51 -9.85
C LEU A 209 -0.67 -10.12 -9.91
N GLN A 210 -1.47 -9.75 -10.91
CA GLN A 210 -2.81 -10.34 -11.09
C GLN A 210 -2.71 -11.85 -11.37
N LYS A 211 -1.75 -12.28 -12.18
CA LYS A 211 -1.48 -13.71 -12.43
C LYS A 211 -1.14 -14.45 -11.12
N ASN A 212 -0.26 -13.89 -10.30
CA ASN A 212 0.11 -14.47 -9.01
C ASN A 212 -1.10 -14.59 -8.07
N VAL A 213 -1.97 -13.57 -8.02
CA VAL A 213 -3.22 -13.62 -7.25
C VAL A 213 -4.12 -14.75 -7.75
N ASN A 214 -4.33 -14.84 -9.06
CA ASN A 214 -5.16 -15.87 -9.69
C ASN A 214 -4.62 -17.28 -9.39
N GLU A 215 -3.31 -17.50 -9.47
CA GLU A 215 -2.67 -18.79 -9.16
C GLU A 215 -2.82 -19.19 -7.68
N ILE A 216 -2.69 -18.23 -6.76
CA ILE A 216 -2.90 -18.48 -5.33
C ILE A 216 -4.36 -18.89 -5.08
N LEU A 217 -5.32 -18.23 -5.74
CA LEU A 217 -6.75 -18.48 -5.56
C LEU A 217 -7.26 -19.73 -6.30
N SER A 218 -6.68 -20.09 -7.45
CA SER A 218 -7.04 -21.29 -8.21
C SER A 218 -6.73 -22.58 -7.43
N ASN A 219 -5.78 -22.52 -6.51
CA ASN A 219 -5.47 -23.62 -5.58
C ASN A 219 -6.48 -23.75 -4.44
N SER A 220 -7.50 -22.88 -4.38
CA SER A 220 -8.56 -22.94 -3.38
C SER A 220 -9.82 -23.62 -3.93
N SER A 221 -10.51 -24.41 -3.11
CA SER A 221 -11.68 -25.22 -3.51
C SER A 221 -12.95 -24.43 -3.80
N ARG A 222 -12.93 -23.10 -3.66
CA ARG A 222 -14.05 -22.20 -3.96
C ARG A 222 -13.62 -21.26 -5.07
N GLN A 223 -14.47 -21.04 -6.07
CA GLN A 223 -14.27 -19.98 -7.06
C GLN A 223 -14.25 -18.63 -6.33
N LYS A 224 -13.04 -18.14 -6.09
CA LYS A 224 -12.73 -16.89 -5.41
C LYS A 224 -11.93 -16.03 -6.38
N SER A 225 -12.24 -14.76 -6.45
CA SER A 225 -11.53 -13.79 -7.27
C SER A 225 -11.17 -12.57 -6.43
N GLN A 226 -10.04 -11.96 -6.76
CA GLN A 226 -9.60 -10.69 -6.21
C GLN A 226 -8.86 -9.97 -7.34
N ASN A 227 -9.32 -8.77 -7.68
CA ASN A 227 -8.77 -8.01 -8.80
C ASN A 227 -7.92 -6.86 -8.26
N VAL A 228 -6.62 -6.89 -8.51
CA VAL A 228 -5.71 -5.85 -8.02
C VAL A 228 -5.90 -4.56 -8.82
N LYS A 229 -5.70 -3.41 -8.17
CA LYS A 229 -5.67 -2.12 -8.84
C LYS A 229 -4.38 -1.39 -8.53
N ILE A 230 -3.86 -0.69 -9.53
CA ILE A 230 -2.68 0.17 -9.38
C ILE A 230 -3.08 1.57 -9.80
N TYR A 231 -3.03 2.50 -8.87
CA TYR A 231 -3.31 3.91 -9.08
C TYR A 231 -2.00 4.70 -9.02
N SER A 232 -1.92 5.82 -9.75
CA SER A 232 -0.69 6.61 -9.85
C SER A 232 -0.95 8.10 -10.01
N SER A 233 -0.06 8.94 -9.48
CA SER A 233 -0.06 10.41 -9.65
C SER A 233 0.20 10.84 -11.09
N ARG A 234 0.88 10.00 -11.87
CA ARG A 234 1.11 10.17 -13.32
C ARG A 234 1.14 8.82 -14.03
N MET A 235 1.10 8.85 -15.37
CA MET A 235 1.46 7.66 -16.15
C MET A 235 2.96 7.38 -15.98
N ILE A 236 3.29 6.13 -15.63
CA ILE A 236 4.68 5.65 -15.46
C ILE A 236 4.87 4.50 -16.44
N ASP A 237 5.71 4.71 -17.44
CA ASP A 237 6.03 3.73 -18.50
C ASP A 237 7.52 3.36 -18.54
N ASP A 238 8.26 3.78 -17.51
CA ASP A 238 9.68 3.51 -17.36
C ASP A 238 9.98 2.00 -17.32
N PRO A 239 11.12 1.56 -17.90
CA PRO A 239 11.45 0.13 -18.03
C PRO A 239 11.81 -0.55 -16.71
N HIS A 240 12.22 0.21 -15.69
CA HIS A 240 12.54 -0.31 -14.36
C HIS A 240 11.77 0.47 -13.29
N PHE A 241 10.54 0.02 -13.02
CA PHE A 241 9.61 0.74 -12.15
C PHE A 241 10.19 1.12 -10.78
N PHE A 242 10.77 0.16 -10.07
CA PHE A 242 11.27 0.40 -8.71
C PHE A 242 12.52 1.29 -8.69
N ALA A 243 13.38 1.21 -9.71
CA ALA A 243 14.52 2.11 -9.86
C ALA A 243 14.06 3.53 -10.19
N THR A 244 13.04 3.69 -11.05
CA THR A 244 12.44 5.00 -11.35
C THR A 244 11.88 5.68 -10.10
N LEU A 245 11.30 4.92 -9.17
CA LEU A 245 10.85 5.47 -7.89
C LEU A 245 12.00 5.77 -6.91
N GLY A 246 13.25 5.47 -7.27
CA GLY A 246 14.44 5.74 -6.45
C GLY A 246 14.77 4.67 -5.41
N PHE A 247 14.13 3.49 -5.46
CA PHE A 247 14.43 2.39 -4.51
C PHE A 247 15.73 1.64 -4.80
N PHE A 248 16.44 2.00 -5.88
CA PHE A 248 17.80 1.56 -6.16
C PHE A 248 18.68 2.81 -6.24
N LEU A 249 19.34 3.15 -5.13
CA LEU A 249 20.35 4.21 -5.15
C LEU A 249 21.57 3.68 -5.91
N SER A 250 21.93 4.34 -7.02
CA SER A 250 23.22 4.14 -7.65
C SER A 250 24.31 4.67 -6.73
N SER A 251 25.34 3.87 -6.48
CA SER A 251 26.51 4.24 -5.68
C SER A 251 27.37 5.35 -6.31
N SER A 252 26.92 5.96 -7.42
CA SER A 252 27.69 6.88 -8.24
C SER A 252 27.26 8.32 -7.96
N GLY A 253 27.75 8.88 -6.85
CA GLY A 253 27.50 10.27 -6.49
C GLY A 253 28.45 10.84 -5.43
N VAL A 254 29.56 10.16 -5.16
CA VAL A 254 30.69 10.76 -4.44
C VAL A 254 31.81 10.99 -5.46
N GLU A 255 31.59 11.95 -6.36
CA GLU A 255 32.72 12.67 -6.91
C GLU A 255 33.28 13.49 -5.75
N ASN A 256 34.34 12.96 -5.13
CA ASN A 256 35.23 13.78 -4.34
C ASN A 256 35.90 14.75 -5.32
N ASP A 257 35.27 15.91 -5.52
CA ASP A 257 35.96 17.12 -5.92
C ASP A 257 36.92 17.47 -4.78
N TYR A 258 38.06 16.76 -4.71
CA TYR A 258 39.26 17.32 -4.11
C TYR A 258 39.75 18.38 -5.06
N ASP A 259 39.19 19.56 -4.84
CA ASP A 259 39.62 20.83 -5.36
C ASP A 259 41.14 20.96 -5.17
N SER A 260 41.85 20.85 -6.28
CA SER A 260 43.26 21.14 -6.35
C SER A 260 43.40 22.66 -6.48
N SER A 261 43.49 23.35 -5.34
CA SER A 261 43.99 24.74 -5.32
C SER A 261 44.40 25.19 -3.91
N GLY A 262 45.70 25.47 -3.74
CA GLY A 262 46.27 26.15 -2.57
C GLY A 262 47.59 25.57 -2.08
#